data_AF-A0A182V103-F1
#
_entry.id   AF-A0A182V103-F1
#
_cell.length_a   1.000
_cell.length_b   1.000
_cell.length_c   1.000
_cell.angle_alpha   90.00
_cell.angle_beta   90.00
_cell.angle_gamma   90.00
#
_symmetry.space_group_name_H-M   'P 1'
#
loop_
_entity.id
_entity.type
_entity.pdbx_description
1 polymer ?
#
loop_
_entity_poly.entity_id
_entity_poly.type
_entity_poly.pdbx_seq_one_letter_code
_entity_poly.pdbx_strand_id
1 'polypeptide(L)'
;MTAIDKIQALDLIEKELIMCLQSAGAALMELSKEKTSQKATETNVNQFLKSLNNVETKLSEQINYLTQVSTGQPHEGSGYASAKVLQMAWHRIQHVKSRIKDLEECKMRYIQANRMQSNRVGQNASSSTAGVML
;
A
#
# COMPACT_ATOMS: atom_id res chain seq x y z
N MET A 1 1.01 13.85 6.60
CA MET A 1 0.96 13.39 8.00
C MET A 1 1.61 12.02 8.05
N THR A 2 2.75 11.93 8.73
CA THR A 2 3.58 10.73 8.83
C THR A 2 3.07 9.81 9.94
N ALA A 3 3.56 8.56 9.99
CA ALA A 3 3.23 7.64 11.08
C ALA A 3 3.65 8.19 12.47
N ILE A 4 4.72 8.99 12.52
CA ILE A 4 5.20 9.64 13.75
C ILE A 4 4.20 10.69 14.22
N ASP A 5 3.66 11.52 13.32
CA ASP A 5 2.64 12.52 13.67
C ASP A 5 1.37 11.87 14.24
N LYS A 6 1.06 10.64 13.80
CA LYS A 6 -0.10 9.87 14.29
C LYS A 6 0.12 9.31 15.68
N ILE A 7 1.31 8.79 15.96
CA ILE A 7 1.68 8.35 17.32
C ILE A 7 1.65 9.55 18.27
N GLN A 8 2.21 10.69 17.87
CA GLN A 8 2.14 11.91 18.67
C GLN A 8 0.70 12.39 18.91
N ALA A 9 -0.20 12.25 17.92
CA ALA A 9 -1.61 12.56 18.10
C ALA A 9 -2.26 11.66 19.16
N LEU A 10 -1.92 10.37 19.20
CA LEU A 10 -2.39 9.44 20.24
C LEU A 10 -1.83 9.79 21.62
N ASP A 11 -0.56 10.16 21.72
CA ASP A 11 0.04 10.64 22.99
C ASP A 11 -0.67 11.90 23.53
N LEU A 12 -1.08 12.80 22.63
CA LEU A 12 -1.84 14.00 23.00
C LEU A 12 -3.25 13.64 23.48
N ILE A 13 -3.92 12.67 22.83
CA ILE A 13 -5.21 12.16 23.28
C ILE A 13 -5.08 11.52 24.66
N GLU A 14 -4.03 10.73 24.92
CA GLU A 14 -3.79 10.11 26.22
C GLU A 14 -3.63 11.16 27.33
N LYS A 15 -2.86 12.22 27.07
CA LYS A 15 -2.73 13.35 28.00
C LYS A 15 -4.06 14.04 28.30
N GLU A 16 -4.90 14.25 27.29
CA GLU A 16 -6.25 14.81 27.49
C GLU A 16 -7.17 13.86 28.26
N LEU A 17 -7.02 12.55 28.09
CA LEU A 17 -7.76 11.55 28.83
C LEU A 17 -7.38 11.55 30.32
N ILE A 18 -6.09 11.72 30.63
CA ILE A 18 -5.61 11.93 32.01
C ILE A 18 -6.23 13.20 32.61
N MET A 19 -6.25 14.32 31.89
CA MET A 19 -6.88 15.56 32.37
C MET A 19 -8.39 15.42 32.58
N CYS A 20 -9.06 14.65 31.72
CA CYS A 20 -10.48 14.32 31.86
C CYS A 20 -10.74 13.61 33.20
N LEU A 21 -9.97 12.55 33.48
CA LEU A 21 -10.06 11.80 34.73
C LEU A 21 -9.73 12.65 35.97
N GLN A 22 -8.72 13.52 35.87
CA GLN A 22 -8.38 14.46 36.95
C GLN A 22 -9.53 15.43 37.24
N SER A 23 -10.18 15.97 36.22
CA SER A 23 -11.32 16.88 36.37
C SER A 23 -12.52 16.18 37.02
N ALA A 24 -12.81 14.93 36.63
CA ALA A 24 -13.83 14.11 37.27
C ALA A 24 -13.48 13.81 38.74
N GLY A 25 -12.24 13.42 39.02
CA GLY A 25 -11.75 13.19 40.38
C GLY A 25 -11.86 14.44 41.26
N ALA A 26 -11.50 15.60 40.73
CA ALA A 26 -11.63 16.87 41.44
C ALA A 26 -13.10 17.25 41.73
N ALA A 27 -14.02 16.97 40.81
CA ALA A 27 -15.46 17.16 41.05
C ALA A 27 -15.96 16.26 42.17
N LEU A 28 -15.61 14.97 42.14
CA LEU A 28 -16.00 14.01 43.19
C LEU A 28 -15.39 14.35 44.54
N MET A 29 -14.13 14.79 44.57
CA MET A 29 -13.44 15.19 45.81
C MET A 29 -14.01 16.50 46.39
N GLU A 30 -14.55 17.40 45.56
CA GLU A 30 -15.29 18.57 46.04
C GLU A 30 -16.64 18.16 46.66
N LEU A 31 -17.34 17.23 46.01
CA LEU A 31 -18.62 16.69 46.49
C LEU A 31 -18.49 15.90 47.80
N SER A 32 -17.32 15.34 48.09
CA SER A 32 -17.08 14.59 49.34
C SER A 32 -16.79 15.47 50.56
N LYS A 33 -16.64 16.80 50.39
CA LYS A 33 -16.41 17.73 51.50
C LYS A 33 -17.69 17.96 52.30
N GLU A 34 -17.54 18.15 53.62
CA GLU A 34 -18.66 18.53 54.51
C GLU A 34 -19.38 19.81 54.05
N LYS A 35 -18.64 20.75 53.46
CA LYS A 35 -19.18 21.95 52.82
C LYS A 35 -18.73 22.04 51.37
N THR A 36 -19.59 21.60 50.47
CA THR A 36 -19.37 21.62 49.02
C THR A 36 -19.45 23.02 48.43
N SER A 37 -18.52 23.37 47.55
CA SER A 37 -18.64 24.54 46.67
C SER A 37 -19.30 24.15 45.34
N GLN A 38 -20.56 24.54 45.16
CA GLN A 38 -21.31 24.26 43.93
C GLN A 38 -20.60 24.81 42.68
N LYS A 39 -20.05 26.03 42.76
CA LYS A 39 -19.31 26.65 41.65
C LYS A 39 -18.05 25.87 41.27
N ALA A 40 -17.33 25.31 42.25
CA ALA A 40 -16.15 24.51 41.99
C ALA A 40 -16.51 23.17 41.35
N THR A 41 -17.56 22.50 41.85
CA THR A 41 -18.10 21.28 41.25
C THR A 41 -18.51 21.51 39.79
N GLU A 42 -19.31 22.54 39.53
CA GLU A 42 -19.75 22.88 38.16
C GLU A 42 -18.58 23.18 37.22
N THR A 43 -17.53 23.85 37.72
CA THR A 43 -16.33 24.13 36.93
C THR A 43 -15.62 22.83 36.54
N ASN A 44 -15.38 21.94 37.49
CA ASN A 44 -14.72 20.65 37.26
C ASN A 44 -15.53 19.73 36.35
N VAL A 45 -16.87 19.68 36.54
CA VAL A 45 -17.77 18.92 35.67
C VAL A 45 -17.77 19.47 34.24
N ASN A 46 -17.83 20.80 34.07
CA ASN A 46 -17.75 21.40 32.74
C ASN A 46 -16.41 21.13 32.05
N GLN A 47 -15.31 21.13 32.79
CA GLN A 47 -13.99 20.79 32.26
C GLN A 47 -13.91 19.31 31.86
N PHE A 48 -14.45 18.41 32.68
CA PHE A 48 -14.59 17.00 32.35
C PHE A 48 -15.37 16.80 31.05
N LEU A 49 -16.57 17.40 30.92
CA LEU A 49 -17.41 17.25 29.73
C LEU A 49 -16.71 17.77 28.46
N LYS A 50 -16.05 18.92 28.54
CA LYS A 50 -15.29 19.49 27.42
C LYS A 50 -14.13 18.58 27.01
N SER A 51 -13.36 18.09 27.98
CA SER A 51 -12.23 17.20 27.71
C SER A 51 -12.69 15.87 27.12
N LEU A 52 -13.79 15.31 27.65
CA LEU A 52 -14.36 14.06 27.17
C LEU A 52 -14.81 14.16 25.72
N ASN A 53 -15.54 15.23 25.37
CA ASN A 53 -15.99 15.47 23.99
C ASN A 53 -14.80 15.60 23.02
N ASN A 54 -13.73 16.30 23.44
CA ASN A 54 -12.53 16.44 22.62
C ASN A 54 -11.82 15.09 22.39
N VAL A 55 -11.69 14.29 23.46
CA VAL A 55 -11.11 12.93 23.38
C VAL A 55 -11.94 12.04 22.45
N GLU A 56 -13.26 12.06 22.58
CA GLU A 56 -14.18 11.27 21.74
C GLU A 56 -14.08 11.65 20.26
N THR A 57 -14.09 12.96 19.96
CA THR A 57 -13.97 13.47 18.59
C THR A 57 -12.65 13.04 17.97
N LYS A 58 -11.52 13.26 18.66
CA LYS A 58 -10.19 12.92 18.16
C LYS A 58 -9.98 11.42 18.01
N LEU A 59 -10.48 10.60 18.94
CA LEU A 59 -10.41 9.14 18.81
C LEU A 59 -11.23 8.66 17.61
N SER A 60 -12.42 9.22 17.40
CA SER A 60 -13.25 8.90 16.23
C SER A 60 -12.53 9.22 14.92
N GLU A 61 -11.84 10.36 14.84
CA GLU A 61 -11.00 10.70 13.69
C GLU A 61 -9.86 9.69 13.47
N GLN A 62 -9.18 9.24 14.53
CA GLN A 62 -8.13 8.21 14.40
C GLN A 62 -8.70 6.85 13.97
N ILE A 63 -9.87 6.44 14.49
CA ILE A 63 -10.55 5.21 14.10
C ILE A 63 -10.98 5.27 12.63
N ASN A 64 -11.56 6.39 12.20
CA ASN A 64 -11.96 6.60 10.80
C ASN A 64 -10.74 6.56 9.87
N TYR A 65 -9.65 7.20 10.28
CA TYR A 65 -8.38 7.15 9.55
C TYR A 65 -7.85 5.71 9.46
N LEU A 66 -7.72 5.00 10.58
CA LEU A 66 -7.27 3.61 10.63
C LEU A 66 -8.14 2.72 9.75
N THR A 67 -9.45 2.91 9.77
CA THR A 67 -10.39 2.21 8.89
C THR A 67 -10.09 2.52 7.42
N GLN A 68 -9.91 3.78 7.04
CA GLN A 68 -9.60 4.19 5.66
C GLN A 68 -8.27 3.62 5.16
N VAL A 69 -7.22 3.62 5.99
CA VAL A 69 -5.91 3.09 5.60
C VAL A 69 -5.87 1.56 5.64
N SER A 70 -6.58 0.92 6.57
CA SER A 70 -6.61 -0.55 6.68
C SER A 70 -7.48 -1.20 5.62
N THR A 71 -8.45 -0.48 5.05
CA THR A 71 -9.35 -0.95 3.98
C THR A 71 -8.82 -0.69 2.56
N GLY A 72 -7.58 -0.24 2.41
CA GLY A 72 -6.87 -0.30 1.13
C GLY A 72 -7.00 0.92 0.22
N GLN A 73 -7.31 2.12 0.75
CA GLN A 73 -7.05 3.34 -0.01
C GLN A 73 -5.53 3.42 -0.30
N PRO A 74 -5.08 3.65 -1.54
CA PRO A 74 -3.66 3.61 -1.87
C PRO A 74 -2.97 4.88 -1.35
N HIS A 75 -2.54 4.84 -0.09
CA HIS A 75 -1.65 5.84 0.47
C HIS A 75 -0.22 5.48 0.05
N GLU A 76 0.42 6.43 -0.64
CA GLU A 76 1.85 6.41 -0.95
C GLU A 76 2.63 6.23 0.36
N GLY A 77 3.06 5.01 0.64
CA GLY A 77 3.76 4.66 1.88
C GLY A 77 3.28 3.38 2.58
N SER A 78 2.18 2.74 2.15
CA SER A 78 1.82 1.41 2.66
C SER A 78 2.45 0.27 1.87
N GLY A 79 2.59 -0.90 2.50
CA GLY A 79 3.04 -2.13 1.85
C GLY A 79 2.25 -2.48 0.58
N TYR A 80 1.00 -1.98 0.44
CA TYR A 80 0.21 -2.11 -0.78
C TYR A 80 0.87 -1.46 -2.00
N ALA A 81 1.46 -0.26 -1.86
CA ALA A 81 2.17 0.39 -2.96
C ALA A 81 3.36 -0.47 -3.44
N SER A 82 4.14 -1.00 -2.49
CA SER A 82 5.26 -1.91 -2.78
C SER A 82 4.77 -3.24 -3.40
N ALA A 83 3.68 -3.81 -2.88
CA ALA A 83 3.06 -5.03 -3.42
C ALA A 83 2.51 -4.81 -4.84
N LYS A 84 1.94 -3.64 -5.12
CA LYS A 84 1.45 -3.28 -6.46
C LYS A 84 2.59 -3.07 -7.44
N VAL A 85 3.67 -2.39 -7.03
CA VAL A 85 4.89 -2.25 -7.84
C VAL A 85 5.46 -3.63 -8.16
N LEU A 86 5.54 -4.53 -7.17
CA LEU A 86 5.97 -5.91 -7.38
C LEU A 86 5.06 -6.67 -8.35
N GLN A 87 3.73 -6.58 -8.18
CA GLN A 87 2.75 -7.18 -9.08
C GLN A 87 2.96 -6.68 -10.51
N MET A 88 3.11 -5.38 -10.70
CA MET A 88 3.36 -4.78 -12.01
C MET A 88 4.71 -5.21 -12.60
N ALA A 89 5.76 -5.29 -11.80
CA ALA A 89 7.06 -5.81 -12.23
C ALA A 89 6.94 -7.26 -12.71
N TRP A 90 6.16 -8.09 -12.01
CA TRP A 90 5.90 -9.47 -12.41
C TRP A 90 5.19 -9.55 -13.77
N HIS A 91 4.13 -8.77 -13.98
CA HIS A 91 3.45 -8.69 -15.29
C HIS A 91 4.38 -8.23 -16.41
N ARG A 92 5.23 -7.22 -16.15
CA ARG A 92 6.23 -6.73 -17.13
C ARG A 92 7.22 -7.83 -17.49
N ILE A 93 7.71 -8.59 -16.51
CA ILE A 93 8.63 -9.71 -16.75
C ILE A 93 7.96 -10.80 -17.58
N GLN A 94 6.72 -11.18 -17.27
CA GLN A 94 5.99 -12.19 -18.04
C GLN A 94 5.78 -11.73 -19.50
N HIS A 95 5.45 -10.46 -19.71
CA HIS A 95 5.30 -9.89 -21.04
C HIS A 95 6.63 -9.94 -21.82
N VAL A 96 7.75 -9.54 -21.21
CA VAL A 96 9.07 -9.61 -21.85
C VAL A 96 9.47 -11.05 -22.17
N LYS A 97 9.23 -12.00 -21.26
CA LYS A 97 9.46 -13.44 -21.51
C LYS A 97 8.67 -13.95 -22.71
N SER A 98 7.39 -13.58 -22.82
CA SER A 98 6.57 -13.92 -23.99
C SER A 98 7.16 -13.33 -25.27
N ARG A 99 7.57 -12.06 -25.26
CA ARG A 99 8.17 -11.41 -26.43
C ARG A 99 9.48 -12.04 -26.86
N ILE A 100 10.32 -12.48 -25.92
CA ILE A 100 11.59 -13.17 -26.20
C ILE A 100 11.31 -14.53 -26.85
N LYS A 101 10.36 -15.30 -26.32
CA LYS A 101 9.98 -16.59 -26.89
C LYS A 101 9.53 -16.45 -28.35
N ASP A 102 8.68 -15.48 -28.65
CA ASP A 102 8.23 -15.21 -30.02
C ASP A 102 9.40 -14.87 -30.96
N LEU A 103 10.40 -14.13 -30.47
CA LEU A 103 11.60 -13.80 -31.24
C LEU A 103 12.48 -15.02 -31.50
N GLU A 104 12.64 -15.91 -30.51
CA GLU A 104 13.36 -17.17 -30.68
C GLU A 104 12.69 -18.05 -31.74
N GLU A 105 11.36 -18.16 -31.70
CA GLU A 105 10.60 -18.89 -32.72
C GLU A 105 10.79 -18.30 -34.13
N CYS A 106 10.73 -16.97 -34.26
CA CYS A 106 11.01 -16.28 -35.52
C CYS A 106 12.43 -16.54 -36.04
N LYS A 107 13.44 -16.48 -35.15
CA LYS A 107 14.83 -16.78 -35.50
C LYS A 107 14.99 -18.21 -36.00
N MET A 108 14.34 -19.19 -35.36
CA MET A 108 14.41 -20.59 -35.79
C MET A 108 13.76 -20.80 -37.16
N ARG A 109 12.61 -20.16 -37.42
CA ARG A 109 11.97 -20.18 -38.74
C ARG A 109 12.90 -19.60 -39.82
N TYR A 110 13.56 -18.48 -39.53
CA TYR A 110 14.53 -17.88 -40.45
C TYR A 110 15.71 -18.82 -40.75
N ILE A 111 16.31 -19.43 -39.72
CA ILE A 111 17.42 -20.37 -39.89
C ILE A 111 16.99 -21.59 -40.72
N GLN A 112 15.79 -22.14 -40.46
CA GLN A 112 15.25 -23.26 -41.22
C GLN A 112 15.02 -22.91 -42.69
N ALA A 113 14.39 -21.76 -42.96
CA ALA A 113 14.18 -21.26 -44.32
C ALA A 113 15.51 -21.07 -45.07
N ASN A 114 16.51 -20.48 -44.43
CA ASN A 114 17.82 -20.25 -45.02
C ASN A 114 18.59 -21.56 -45.30
N ARG A 115 18.47 -22.57 -44.42
CA ARG A 115 19.03 -23.92 -44.66
C ARG A 115 18.38 -24.63 -45.85
N MET A 116 17.05 -24.53 -45.99
CA MET A 116 16.33 -25.11 -47.13
C MET A 116 16.75 -24.46 -48.45
N GLN A 117 17.01 -23.14 -48.45
CA GLN A 117 17.49 -22.41 -49.63
C GLN A 117 18.92 -22.83 -50.02
N SER A 118 19.82 -23.01 -49.06
CA SER A 118 21.18 -23.49 -49.31
C SER A 118 21.22 -24.93 -49.88
N ASN A 119 20.38 -25.83 -49.38
CA ASN A 119 20.28 -27.20 -49.93
C ASN A 119 19.70 -27.25 -51.35
N ARG A 120 18.80 -26.34 -51.72
CA ARG A 120 18.25 -26.25 -53.09
C ARG A 120 19.30 -25.84 -54.12
N VAL A 121 20.25 -24.98 -53.75
CA VAL A 121 21.35 -24.57 -54.64
C VAL A 121 22.34 -25.72 -54.87
N GLY A 122 22.58 -26.58 -53.86
CA GLY A 122 23.44 -27.75 -53.98
C GLY A 122 22.88 -28.88 -54.85
N GLN A 123 21.57 -29.16 -54.78
CA GLN A 123 20.95 -30.20 -55.61
C GLN A 123 20.85 -29.83 -57.09
N ASN A 124 20.65 -28.55 -57.43
CA ASN A 124 20.60 -28.09 -58.82
C ASN A 124 21.98 -28.10 -59.52
N ALA A 125 23.08 -27.98 -58.78
CA ALA A 125 24.43 -28.08 -59.35
C ALA A 125 24.81 -29.52 -59.74
N SER A 126 24.32 -30.52 -58.99
CA SER A 126 24.57 -31.94 -59.27
C SER A 126 23.72 -32.52 -60.41
N SER A 127 22.55 -31.95 -60.70
CA SER A 127 21.69 -32.40 -61.81
C SER A 127 22.07 -31.77 -63.16
N SER A 128 22.73 -30.61 -63.17
CA SER A 128 23.23 -29.99 -64.42
C SER A 128 24.47 -30.68 -65.02
N THR A 129 25.23 -31.47 -64.24
CA THR A 129 26.45 -32.15 -64.73
C THR A 129 26.19 -33.53 -65.34
N ALA A 130 25.01 -34.12 -65.14
CA ALA A 130 24.67 -35.44 -65.72
C ALA A 130 24.10 -35.37 -67.16
N GLY A 131 23.79 -34.18 -67.67
CA GLY A 131 23.10 -33.99 -68.96
C GLY A 131 23.97 -33.66 -70.18
N VAL A 132 25.30 -33.66 -70.06
CA VAL A 132 26.23 -33.18 -71.12
C VAL A 132 27.19 -34.27 -71.61
N MET A 133 26.88 -35.56 -71.42
CA MET A 133 27.79 -36.64 -71.82
C MET A 133 27.11 -37.76 -72.63
N LEU A 134 26.46 -37.40 -73.74
CA LEU A 134 26.14 -38.25 -74.91
C LEU A 134 26.02 -37.36 -76.15
#